data_AF-C3X346-F1
#
_entry.id   AF-C3X346-F1
#
_cell.length_a   1.000
_cell.length_b   1.000
_cell.length_c   1.000
_cell.angle_alpha   90.00
_cell.angle_beta   90.00
_cell.angle_gamma   90.00
#
_symmetry.space_group_name_H-M   'P 1'
#
loop_
_entity.id
_entity.type
_entity.pdbx_description
1 polymer ?
#
loop_
_entity_poly.entity_id
_entity_poly.type
_entity_poly.pdbx_seq_one_letter_code
_entity_poly.pdbx_strand_id
1 'polypeptide(L)'
;MKAPHAISLRERHKNPQAAYGNVERDKSLEALFYLEDMADAMAPLPTTYDVLAIQPYYFSEFGYTDLWNGLYLFPMGYEVAARVMEQAVNDVTEQDLSSVKVPEWKDKYALYRGTEKHKRIIFLPGSNMLHVIDFDAVERLLHHDNSIMVKPHPIMTLEGLRVLGAKIGFNRIIDPRESGMDYLKNCEMAWGTANSEIGMRAALLGIPYRDITRTQFYPNMTYASIHRLFTDDTTHNKQVVLAALASKKSGIIRPSEKEEEVAECMEGFFELAMTIREQYKPMYPVHVPMQFSPRQQKG
;
A
#
# COMPACT_ATOMS: atom_id res chain seq x y z
N MET A 1 20.66 -6.73 6.84
CA MET A 1 20.46 -7.66 7.99
C MET A 1 18.95 -7.92 8.12
N LYS A 2 18.45 -9.17 8.12
CA LYS A 2 16.99 -9.43 8.25
C LYS A 2 16.57 -9.55 9.70
N ALA A 3 15.37 -9.05 10.03
CA ALA A 3 14.80 -9.30 11.36
C ALA A 3 14.51 -10.81 11.52
N PRO A 4 14.66 -11.40 12.72
CA PRO A 4 14.50 -12.86 12.93
C PRO A 4 13.12 -13.42 12.56
N HIS A 5 12.13 -12.56 12.43
CA HIS A 5 10.73 -12.87 12.12
C HIS A 5 10.28 -12.35 10.74
N ALA A 6 11.18 -11.70 9.99
CA ALA A 6 10.87 -11.16 8.68
C ALA A 6 10.75 -12.29 7.67
N ILE A 7 9.58 -12.39 7.05
CA ILE A 7 9.39 -13.17 5.83
C ILE A 7 9.83 -12.28 4.68
N SER A 8 10.62 -12.80 3.74
CA SER A 8 11.07 -12.10 2.54
C SER A 8 10.04 -12.17 1.40
N LEU A 9 10.17 -11.27 0.41
CA LEU A 9 9.41 -11.35 -0.83
C LEU A 9 9.62 -12.71 -1.51
N ARG A 10 10.87 -13.17 -1.55
CA ARG A 10 11.27 -14.47 -2.12
C ARG A 10 10.66 -15.66 -1.38
N GLU A 11 10.66 -15.66 -0.04
CA GLU A 11 10.05 -16.73 0.75
C GLU A 11 8.54 -16.78 0.55
N ARG A 12 7.88 -15.61 0.47
CA ARG A 12 6.44 -15.56 0.22
C ARG A 12 6.09 -16.00 -1.20
N HIS A 13 6.93 -15.68 -2.18
CA HIS A 13 6.77 -16.16 -3.56
C HIS A 13 6.89 -17.69 -3.66
N LYS A 14 7.80 -18.31 -2.89
CA LYS A 14 7.98 -19.78 -2.85
C LYS A 14 6.83 -20.52 -2.17
N ASN A 15 5.97 -19.84 -1.40
CA ASN A 15 4.80 -20.43 -0.76
C ASN A 15 3.51 -19.65 -1.08
N PRO A 16 3.07 -19.66 -2.35
CA PRO A 16 1.98 -18.81 -2.82
C PRO A 16 0.63 -19.23 -2.23
N GLN A 17 0.44 -20.52 -1.94
CA GLN A 17 -0.83 -21.02 -1.42
C GLN A 17 -1.10 -20.56 0.02
N ALA A 18 -0.06 -20.49 0.86
CA ALA A 18 -0.15 -19.94 2.21
C ALA A 18 -0.36 -18.42 2.21
N ALA A 19 0.09 -17.72 1.16
CA ALA A 19 0.06 -16.26 1.08
C ALA A 19 -1.16 -15.68 0.34
N TYR A 20 -1.65 -16.38 -0.68
CA TYR A 20 -2.67 -15.87 -1.64
C TYR A 20 -3.84 -16.84 -1.85
N GLY A 21 -3.83 -18.01 -1.20
CA GLY A 21 -4.84 -19.04 -1.42
C GLY A 21 -4.78 -19.61 -2.84
N ASN A 22 -5.94 -19.75 -3.48
CA ASN A 22 -6.05 -20.32 -4.83
C ASN A 22 -5.92 -19.28 -5.96
N VAL A 23 -5.54 -18.04 -5.66
CA VAL A 23 -5.40 -16.98 -6.66
C VAL A 23 -3.96 -16.94 -7.16
N GLU A 24 -3.77 -17.09 -8.47
CA GLU A 24 -2.44 -16.97 -9.09
C GLU A 24 -1.99 -15.51 -9.13
N ARG A 25 -0.77 -15.29 -8.64
CA ARG A 25 -0.08 -14.00 -8.69
C ARG A 25 0.74 -13.93 -9.98
N ASP A 26 0.87 -12.74 -10.55
CA ASP A 26 1.65 -12.54 -11.77
C ASP A 26 3.14 -12.92 -11.56
N LYS A 27 3.78 -13.53 -12.58
CA LYS A 27 5.16 -14.04 -12.50
C LYS A 27 6.23 -12.93 -12.53
N SER A 28 5.83 -11.68 -12.72
CA SER A 28 6.71 -10.49 -12.78
C SER A 28 7.47 -10.19 -11.48
N LEU A 29 7.16 -10.90 -10.38
CA LEU A 29 7.79 -10.70 -9.07
C LEU A 29 9.25 -11.13 -8.98
N GLU A 30 9.66 -12.13 -9.75
CA GLU A 30 11.05 -12.59 -9.72
C GLU A 30 12.01 -11.48 -10.17
N ALA A 31 11.54 -10.58 -11.03
CA ALA A 31 12.28 -9.40 -11.46
C ALA A 31 12.55 -8.39 -10.33
N LEU A 32 11.91 -8.53 -9.17
CA LEU A 32 12.09 -7.63 -8.02
C LEU A 32 13.09 -8.16 -6.99
N PHE A 33 13.58 -9.40 -7.14
CA PHE A 33 14.49 -9.99 -6.16
C PHE A 33 15.81 -9.25 -6.04
N TYR A 34 16.32 -8.67 -7.13
CA TYR A 34 17.53 -7.86 -7.05
C TYR A 34 17.31 -6.55 -6.27
N LEU A 35 16.11 -5.94 -6.37
CA LEU A 35 15.75 -4.77 -5.58
C LEU A 35 15.66 -5.11 -4.09
N GLU A 36 15.12 -6.29 -3.76
CA GLU A 36 15.11 -6.81 -2.38
C GLU A 36 16.55 -6.99 -1.86
N ASP A 37 17.41 -7.65 -2.64
CA ASP A 37 18.80 -7.90 -2.27
C ASP A 37 19.58 -6.58 -2.08
N MET A 38 19.36 -5.58 -2.95
CA MET A 38 19.93 -4.23 -2.80
C MET A 38 19.41 -3.51 -1.56
N ALA A 39 18.09 -3.53 -1.32
CA ALA A 39 17.51 -2.90 -0.14
C ALA A 39 18.06 -3.51 1.16
N ASP A 40 18.18 -4.83 1.23
CA ASP A 40 18.73 -5.56 2.38
C ASP A 40 20.21 -5.25 2.66
N ALA A 41 20.98 -4.96 1.60
CA ALA A 41 22.39 -4.61 1.66
C ALA A 41 22.62 -3.14 2.05
N MET A 42 21.77 -2.23 1.55
CA MET A 42 21.90 -0.78 1.76
C MET A 42 21.20 -0.28 3.03
N ALA A 43 20.19 -1.00 3.53
CA ALA A 43 19.40 -0.52 4.65
C ALA A 43 20.25 -0.36 5.93
N PRO A 44 20.20 0.80 6.61
CA PRO A 44 20.93 1.03 7.84
C PRO A 44 20.30 0.32 9.05
N LEU A 45 19.08 -0.21 8.89
CA LEU A 45 18.34 -1.00 9.87
C LEU A 45 17.74 -2.23 9.18
N PRO A 46 17.33 -3.27 9.93
CA PRO A 46 16.69 -4.43 9.34
C PRO A 46 15.44 -4.12 8.53
N THR A 47 15.18 -4.94 7.52
CA THR A 47 14.07 -4.81 6.56
C THR A 47 13.08 -5.96 6.73
N THR A 48 11.79 -5.66 6.57
CA THR A 48 10.68 -6.63 6.69
C THR A 48 9.65 -6.44 5.57
N TYR A 49 9.20 -7.53 4.94
CA TYR A 49 8.26 -7.49 3.82
C TYR A 49 6.79 -7.54 4.25
N ASP A 50 5.96 -6.66 3.68
CA ASP A 50 4.49 -6.60 3.81
C ASP A 50 3.98 -6.60 5.26
N VAL A 51 4.63 -5.79 6.11
CA VAL A 51 4.19 -5.53 7.48
C VAL A 51 3.85 -4.05 7.62
N LEU A 52 2.74 -3.77 8.31
CA LEU A 52 2.24 -2.43 8.55
C LEU A 52 3.20 -1.61 9.43
N ALA A 53 3.29 -0.30 9.19
CA ALA A 53 4.10 0.63 9.98
C ALA A 53 3.47 0.86 11.37
N ILE A 54 3.80 -0.01 12.32
CA ILE A 54 3.21 -0.02 13.68
C ILE A 54 4.17 0.41 14.79
N GLN A 55 5.42 0.76 14.45
CA GLN A 55 6.43 1.10 15.45
C GLN A 55 6.29 2.57 15.91
N PRO A 56 6.84 2.90 17.11
CA PRO A 56 7.00 4.28 17.56
C PRO A 56 7.94 5.09 16.64
N TYR A 57 8.06 6.39 16.93
CA TYR A 57 8.82 7.34 16.11
C TYR A 57 10.30 6.96 15.93
N TYR A 58 10.95 6.48 16.99
CA TYR A 58 12.32 5.95 16.93
C TYR A 58 12.32 4.46 16.54
N PHE A 59 11.88 4.19 15.32
CA PHE A 59 11.72 2.83 14.80
C PHE A 59 13.07 2.07 14.74
N SER A 60 13.01 0.74 14.70
CA SER A 60 14.18 -0.13 14.61
C SER A 60 14.28 -0.91 13.31
N GLU A 61 13.27 -0.80 12.43
CA GLU A 61 13.19 -1.56 11.17
C GLU A 61 12.56 -0.73 10.04
N PHE A 62 12.91 -1.05 8.80
CA PHE A 62 12.22 -0.60 7.60
C PHE A 62 11.24 -1.67 7.12
N GLY A 63 10.10 -1.24 6.60
CA GLY A 63 9.17 -2.08 5.88
C GLY A 63 9.35 -1.91 4.38
N TYR A 64 8.98 -2.93 3.61
CA TYR A 64 8.79 -2.78 2.18
C TYR A 64 7.65 -3.66 1.66
N THR A 65 7.02 -3.22 0.58
CA THR A 65 6.06 -4.03 -0.20
C THR A 65 6.37 -3.89 -1.68
N ASP A 66 5.86 -4.79 -2.52
CA ASP A 66 5.82 -4.53 -3.95
C ASP A 66 4.76 -3.47 -4.26
N LEU A 67 5.10 -2.57 -5.19
CA LEU A 67 4.24 -1.52 -5.71
C LEU A 67 4.57 -1.32 -7.19
N TRP A 68 3.60 -1.52 -8.09
CA TRP A 68 3.71 -1.18 -9.52
C TRP A 68 4.98 -1.69 -10.23
N ASN A 69 5.30 -2.98 -10.08
CA ASN A 69 6.53 -3.61 -10.58
C ASN A 69 7.82 -2.99 -10.02
N GLY A 70 7.76 -2.41 -8.83
CA GLY A 70 8.88 -1.95 -8.03
C GLY A 70 8.67 -2.28 -6.56
N LEU A 71 9.48 -1.65 -5.70
CA LEU A 71 9.31 -1.71 -4.25
C LEU A 71 8.83 -0.37 -3.72
N TYR A 72 8.01 -0.41 -2.68
CA TYR A 72 7.74 0.72 -1.82
C TYR A 72 8.40 0.46 -0.46
N LEU A 73 9.49 1.17 -0.19
CA LEU A 73 10.19 1.20 1.09
C LEU A 73 9.54 2.25 2.00
N PHE A 74 9.42 1.93 3.29
CA PHE A 74 8.89 2.86 4.28
C PHE A 74 9.51 2.62 5.66
N PRO A 75 9.69 3.68 6.48
CA PRO A 75 9.98 3.54 7.90
C PRO A 75 8.86 2.78 8.63
N MET A 76 9.18 1.88 9.56
CA MET A 76 8.14 1.23 10.38
C MET A 76 7.49 2.16 11.40
N GLY A 77 8.08 3.34 11.64
CA GLY A 77 7.46 4.41 12.43
C GLY A 77 6.55 5.28 11.57
N TYR A 78 5.23 5.21 11.79
CA TYR A 78 4.24 5.86 10.93
C TYR A 78 4.43 7.38 10.79
N GLU A 79 4.84 8.08 11.85
CA GLU A 79 5.10 9.53 11.78
C GLU A 79 6.32 9.82 10.92
N VAL A 80 7.40 9.03 11.05
CA VAL A 80 8.59 9.22 10.20
C VAL A 80 8.26 8.90 8.74
N ALA A 81 7.47 7.85 8.48
CA ALA A 81 6.98 7.54 7.14
C ALA A 81 6.17 8.70 6.52
N ALA A 82 5.31 9.34 7.32
CA ALA A 82 4.56 10.52 6.87
C ALA A 82 5.48 11.69 6.53
N ARG A 83 6.48 11.99 7.36
CA ARG A 83 7.42 13.10 7.14
C ARG A 83 8.36 12.87 5.96
N VAL A 84 8.84 11.64 5.78
CA VAL A 84 9.64 11.25 4.62
C VAL A 84 8.86 11.51 3.34
N MET A 85 7.61 11.04 3.25
CA MET A 85 6.79 11.23 2.06
C MET A 85 6.43 12.71 1.83
N GLU A 86 6.09 13.44 2.89
CA GLU A 86 5.78 14.88 2.83
C GLU A 86 6.98 15.69 2.28
N GLN A 87 8.19 15.45 2.80
CA GLN A 87 9.40 16.10 2.29
C GLN A 87 9.76 15.62 0.87
N ALA A 88 9.65 14.32 0.61
CA ALA A 88 9.93 13.75 -0.71
C ALA A 88 9.05 14.34 -1.81
N VAL A 89 7.77 14.62 -1.53
CA VAL A 89 6.85 15.27 -2.47
C VAL A 89 7.13 16.77 -2.61
N ASN A 90 7.42 17.46 -1.50
CA ASN A 90 7.66 18.91 -1.51
C ASN A 90 9.00 19.31 -2.16
N ASP A 91 9.99 18.42 -2.16
CA ASP A 91 11.31 18.66 -2.77
C ASP A 91 11.30 18.56 -4.30
N VAL A 92 10.22 18.07 -4.92
CA VAL A 92 10.12 17.84 -6.36
C VAL A 92 9.70 19.11 -7.09
N THR A 93 10.42 19.44 -8.15
CA THR A 93 10.13 20.60 -9.02
C THR A 93 9.28 20.22 -10.23
N GLU A 94 8.70 21.20 -10.93
CA GLU A 94 7.96 20.94 -12.18
C GLU A 94 8.81 20.25 -13.25
N GLN A 95 10.12 20.54 -13.29
CA GLN A 95 11.04 19.93 -14.24
C GLN A 95 11.17 18.41 -13.99
N ASP A 96 11.21 18.00 -12.73
CA ASP A 96 11.31 16.58 -12.35
C ASP A 96 10.08 15.79 -12.81
N LEU A 97 8.89 16.39 -12.74
CA LEU A 97 7.62 15.77 -13.14
C LEU A 97 7.57 15.43 -14.65
N SER A 98 8.26 16.20 -15.49
CA SER A 98 8.25 16.00 -16.95
C SER A 98 8.87 14.66 -17.39
N SER A 99 9.70 14.06 -16.54
CA SER A 99 10.42 12.81 -16.80
C SER A 99 9.71 11.56 -16.24
N VAL A 100 8.61 11.75 -15.50
CA VAL A 100 7.94 10.67 -14.78
C VAL A 100 7.21 9.75 -15.76
N LYS A 101 7.65 8.50 -15.83
CA LYS A 101 6.93 7.43 -16.52
C LYS A 101 5.89 6.83 -15.58
N VAL A 102 4.61 7.06 -15.88
CA VAL A 102 3.49 6.45 -15.15
C VAL A 102 3.54 4.93 -15.34
N PRO A 103 3.39 4.12 -14.27
CA PRO A 103 3.42 2.67 -14.37
C PRO A 103 2.25 2.09 -15.17
N GLU A 104 2.42 0.85 -15.61
CA GLU A 104 1.38 0.14 -16.35
C GLU A 104 0.13 -0.16 -15.50
N TRP A 105 -1.02 -0.16 -16.17
CA TRP A 105 -2.33 -0.38 -15.57
C TRP A 105 -2.73 -1.86 -15.57
N LYS A 106 -1.94 -2.67 -14.85
CA LYS A 106 -2.14 -4.13 -14.72
C LYS A 106 -2.50 -4.51 -13.28
N ASP A 107 -3.41 -5.49 -13.14
CA ASP A 107 -3.69 -6.13 -11.86
C ASP A 107 -2.51 -7.00 -11.39
N LYS A 108 -2.36 -7.10 -10.07
CA LYS A 108 -1.36 -7.95 -9.39
C LYS A 108 -1.67 -9.45 -9.50
N TYR A 109 -2.93 -9.78 -9.75
CA TYR A 109 -3.45 -11.14 -9.82
C TYR A 109 -3.97 -11.43 -11.24
N ALA A 110 -3.97 -12.70 -11.63
CA ALA A 110 -4.62 -13.13 -12.86
C ALA A 110 -6.14 -13.10 -12.66
N LEU A 111 -6.78 -12.00 -13.08
CA LEU A 111 -8.21 -11.75 -12.94
C LEU A 111 -8.90 -11.73 -14.30
N TYR A 112 -10.17 -12.08 -14.35
CA TYR A 112 -10.95 -11.95 -15.58
C TYR A 112 -11.57 -10.56 -15.70
N ARG A 113 -11.85 -10.19 -16.94
CA ARG A 113 -12.48 -8.92 -17.28
C ARG A 113 -13.93 -8.92 -16.82
N GLY A 114 -14.32 -7.90 -16.06
CA GLY A 114 -15.71 -7.68 -15.69
C GLY A 114 -16.58 -7.36 -16.91
N THR A 115 -17.82 -7.84 -16.92
CA THR A 115 -18.78 -7.57 -18.00
C THR A 115 -19.59 -6.30 -17.77
N GLU A 116 -19.76 -5.92 -16.50
CA GLU A 116 -20.54 -4.75 -16.10
C GLU A 116 -19.65 -3.52 -15.91
N LYS A 117 -20.26 -2.34 -16.07
CA LYS A 117 -19.62 -1.06 -15.81
C LYS A 117 -20.36 -0.34 -14.70
N HIS A 118 -19.65 0.00 -13.64
CA HIS A 118 -20.20 0.76 -12.53
C HIS A 118 -19.46 2.09 -12.38
N LYS A 119 -20.23 3.16 -12.22
CA LYS A 119 -19.68 4.51 -12.09
C LYS A 119 -19.16 4.80 -10.69
N ARG A 120 -19.64 4.09 -9.67
CA ARG A 120 -19.35 4.36 -8.26
C ARG A 120 -18.99 3.06 -7.56
N ILE A 121 -17.75 2.94 -7.10
CA ILE A 121 -17.21 1.66 -6.62
C ILE A 121 -16.45 1.83 -5.31
N ILE A 122 -16.78 0.99 -4.34
CA ILE A 122 -16.03 0.85 -3.10
C ILE A 122 -15.09 -0.36 -3.24
N PHE A 123 -13.78 -0.14 -3.21
CA PHE A 123 -12.77 -1.19 -3.24
C PHE A 123 -12.38 -1.58 -1.81
N LEU A 124 -12.61 -2.84 -1.45
CA LEU A 124 -12.34 -3.35 -0.11
C LEU A 124 -11.05 -4.19 -0.07
N PRO A 125 -10.30 -4.15 1.04
CA PRO A 125 -9.11 -4.98 1.22
C PRO A 125 -9.48 -6.46 1.46
N GLY A 126 -8.47 -7.32 1.63
CA GLY A 126 -8.65 -8.75 1.93
C GLY A 126 -9.32 -9.00 3.29
N SER A 127 -9.72 -10.26 3.53
CA SER A 127 -10.46 -10.64 4.76
C SER A 127 -9.74 -10.29 6.06
N ASN A 128 -8.40 -10.35 6.06
CA ASN A 128 -7.56 -10.01 7.21
C ASN A 128 -7.66 -8.52 7.62
N MET A 129 -8.09 -7.65 6.70
CA MET A 129 -8.15 -6.20 6.89
C MET A 129 -9.59 -5.66 6.96
N LEU A 130 -10.60 -6.53 7.07
CA LEU A 130 -11.99 -6.05 7.19
C LEU A 130 -12.20 -5.15 8.43
N HIS A 131 -11.44 -5.38 9.50
CA HIS A 131 -11.55 -4.64 10.75
C HIS A 131 -11.08 -3.17 10.65
N VAL A 132 -10.32 -2.81 9.60
CA VAL A 132 -9.85 -1.43 9.40
C VAL A 132 -10.85 -0.57 8.63
N ILE A 133 -11.89 -1.16 8.04
CA ILE A 133 -12.90 -0.45 7.24
C ILE A 133 -13.88 0.28 8.17
N ASP A 134 -14.16 1.54 7.88
CA ASP A 134 -15.28 2.27 8.49
C ASP A 134 -16.59 1.81 7.84
N PHE A 135 -17.14 0.70 8.36
CA PHE A 135 -18.41 0.16 7.88
C PHE A 135 -19.58 1.12 8.11
N ASP A 136 -19.54 2.01 9.09
CA ASP A 136 -20.62 2.97 9.29
C ASP A 136 -20.63 3.99 8.13
N ALA A 137 -19.46 4.43 7.67
CA ALA A 137 -19.35 5.25 6.47
C ALA A 137 -19.81 4.50 5.21
N VAL A 138 -19.41 3.24 5.05
CA VAL A 138 -19.83 2.40 3.91
C VAL A 138 -21.34 2.18 3.91
N GLU A 139 -21.93 1.78 5.03
CA GLU A 139 -23.37 1.52 5.16
C GLU A 139 -24.19 2.78 4.88
N ARG A 140 -23.74 3.96 5.35
CA ARG A 140 -24.34 5.25 4.99
C ARG A 140 -24.28 5.53 3.49
N LEU A 141 -23.13 5.32 2.84
CA LEU A 141 -22.98 5.54 1.40
C LEU A 141 -23.94 4.65 0.61
N LEU A 142 -23.99 3.35 0.94
CA LEU A 142 -24.86 2.38 0.28
C LEU A 142 -26.35 2.65 0.53
N HIS A 143 -26.71 3.16 1.71
CA HIS A 143 -28.08 3.57 2.01
C HIS A 143 -28.52 4.77 1.16
N HIS A 144 -27.64 5.74 0.94
CA HIS A 144 -27.97 6.96 0.19
C HIS A 144 -27.88 6.81 -1.33
N ASP A 145 -27.05 5.89 -1.83
CA ASP A 145 -26.84 5.72 -3.26
C ASP A 145 -26.87 4.24 -3.66
N ASN A 146 -28.03 3.87 -4.22
CA ASN A 146 -28.30 2.54 -4.73
C ASN A 146 -27.56 2.21 -6.03
N SER A 147 -26.70 3.07 -6.57
CA SER A 147 -25.85 2.75 -7.72
C SER A 147 -24.43 2.30 -7.33
N ILE A 148 -24.07 2.45 -6.05
CA ILE A 148 -22.76 2.05 -5.54
C ILE A 148 -22.66 0.53 -5.49
N MET A 149 -21.55 0.03 -6.02
CA MET A 149 -21.17 -1.37 -5.96
C MET A 149 -19.88 -1.55 -5.15
N VAL A 150 -19.72 -2.72 -4.54
CA VAL A 150 -18.59 -3.05 -3.68
C VAL A 150 -17.75 -4.12 -4.34
N LYS A 151 -16.47 -3.81 -4.56
CA LYS A 151 -15.47 -4.72 -5.13
C LYS A 151 -14.58 -5.27 -4.01
N PRO A 152 -14.74 -6.54 -3.60
CA PRO A 152 -13.81 -7.18 -2.68
C PRO A 152 -12.45 -7.43 -3.32
N HIS A 153 -11.42 -7.48 -2.49
CA HIS A 153 -10.08 -7.91 -2.90
C HIS A 153 -10.10 -9.37 -3.40
N PRO A 154 -9.28 -9.75 -4.41
CA PRO A 154 -9.27 -11.11 -4.96
C PRO A 154 -9.04 -12.24 -3.95
N ILE A 155 -8.21 -12.01 -2.93
CA ILE A 155 -7.93 -12.98 -1.86
C ILE A 155 -9.00 -13.00 -0.74
N MET A 156 -10.15 -12.35 -0.94
CA MET A 156 -11.25 -12.41 0.02
C MET A 156 -11.73 -13.86 0.20
N THR A 157 -11.70 -14.34 1.44
CA THR A 157 -12.19 -15.67 1.80
C THR A 157 -13.71 -15.75 1.67
N LEU A 158 -14.24 -16.98 1.51
CA LEU A 158 -15.70 -17.21 1.51
C LEU A 158 -16.37 -16.71 2.79
N GLU A 159 -15.70 -16.85 3.93
CA GLU A 159 -16.22 -16.35 5.20
C GLU A 159 -16.24 -14.82 5.23
N GLY A 160 -15.18 -14.17 4.73
CA GLY A 160 -15.16 -12.72 4.53
C GLY A 160 -16.29 -12.23 3.62
N LEU A 161 -16.60 -12.96 2.54
CA LEU A 161 -17.73 -12.64 1.66
C LEU A 161 -19.09 -12.81 2.34
N ARG A 162 -19.24 -13.81 3.22
CA ARG A 162 -20.48 -13.98 3.99
C ARG A 162 -20.68 -12.84 4.99
N VAL A 163 -19.62 -12.47 5.72
CA VAL A 163 -19.65 -11.32 6.63
C VAL A 163 -20.00 -10.04 5.86
N LEU A 164 -19.39 -9.84 4.70
CA LEU A 164 -19.69 -8.68 3.85
C LEU A 164 -21.14 -8.72 3.35
N GLY A 165 -21.59 -9.85 2.79
CA GLY A 165 -22.96 -10.01 2.30
C GLY A 165 -24.02 -9.81 3.38
N ALA A 166 -23.75 -10.23 4.62
CA ALA A 166 -24.63 -9.99 5.75
C ALA A 166 -24.73 -8.51 6.13
N LYS A 167 -23.66 -7.73 5.91
CA LYS A 167 -23.63 -6.29 6.22
C LYS A 167 -24.23 -5.42 5.14
N ILE A 168 -23.91 -5.68 3.88
CA ILE A 168 -24.20 -4.77 2.76
C ILE A 168 -25.10 -5.37 1.68
N GLY A 169 -25.46 -6.65 1.80
CA GLY A 169 -26.26 -7.38 0.81
C GLY A 169 -25.41 -7.96 -0.33
N PHE A 170 -25.66 -9.22 -0.69
CA PHE A 170 -24.93 -9.90 -1.77
C PHE A 170 -25.14 -9.26 -3.15
N ASN A 171 -26.29 -8.63 -3.38
CA ASN A 171 -26.59 -7.92 -4.63
C ASN A 171 -25.74 -6.66 -4.84
N ARG A 172 -24.96 -6.23 -3.84
CA ARG A 172 -24.03 -5.10 -3.91
C ARG A 172 -22.58 -5.53 -4.17
N ILE A 173 -22.31 -6.83 -4.17
CA ILE A 173 -20.96 -7.37 -4.21
C ILE A 173 -20.61 -7.81 -5.63
N ILE A 174 -19.58 -7.18 -6.20
CA ILE A 174 -18.95 -7.61 -7.45
C ILE A 174 -18.10 -8.85 -7.16
N ASP A 175 -18.00 -9.78 -8.11
CA ASP A 175 -17.18 -10.99 -7.93
C ASP A 175 -15.71 -10.62 -7.64
N PRO A 176 -15.10 -11.16 -6.57
CA PRO A 176 -13.70 -10.90 -6.22
C PRO A 176 -12.70 -11.19 -7.34
N ARG A 177 -13.02 -12.12 -8.23
CA ARG A 177 -12.13 -12.57 -9.31
C ARG A 177 -12.17 -11.68 -10.56
N GLU A 178 -13.08 -10.70 -10.60
CA GLU A 178 -13.08 -9.67 -11.63
C GLU A 178 -11.97 -8.64 -11.39
N SER A 179 -11.42 -8.07 -12.46
CA SER A 179 -10.38 -7.05 -12.42
C SER A 179 -10.85 -5.77 -11.70
N GLY A 180 -10.17 -5.38 -10.62
CA GLY A 180 -10.41 -4.10 -9.97
C GLY A 180 -9.97 -2.92 -10.86
N MET A 181 -8.93 -3.11 -11.67
CA MET A 181 -8.43 -2.09 -12.59
C MET A 181 -9.40 -1.76 -13.73
N ASP A 182 -10.08 -2.77 -14.28
CA ASP A 182 -11.10 -2.55 -15.31
C ASP A 182 -12.27 -1.73 -14.76
N TYR A 183 -12.66 -2.00 -13.52
CA TYR A 183 -13.65 -1.22 -12.80
C TYR A 183 -13.19 0.22 -12.55
N LEU A 184 -11.95 0.41 -12.07
CA LEU A 184 -11.40 1.72 -11.79
C LEU A 184 -11.34 2.60 -13.06
N LYS A 185 -10.92 2.05 -14.20
CA LYS A 185 -10.83 2.77 -15.49
C LYS A 185 -12.18 3.29 -16.00
N ASN A 186 -13.30 2.72 -15.56
CA ASN A 186 -14.65 3.10 -15.99
C ASN A 186 -15.45 3.82 -14.90
N CYS A 187 -14.89 4.02 -13.70
CA CYS A 187 -15.59 4.67 -12.60
C CYS A 187 -15.42 6.20 -12.62
N GLU A 188 -16.41 6.89 -12.07
CA GLU A 188 -16.44 8.35 -11.87
C GLU A 188 -16.15 8.72 -10.41
N MET A 189 -16.23 7.75 -9.49
CA MET A 189 -15.96 7.93 -8.07
C MET A 189 -15.51 6.60 -7.46
N ALA A 190 -14.42 6.64 -6.70
CA ALA A 190 -13.89 5.48 -5.99
C ALA A 190 -13.78 5.74 -4.48
N TRP A 191 -13.97 4.68 -3.71
CA TRP A 191 -13.60 4.65 -2.29
C TRP A 191 -12.71 3.45 -2.01
N GLY A 192 -11.90 3.54 -0.97
CA GLY A 192 -11.11 2.43 -0.50
C GLY A 192 -10.36 2.76 0.78
N THR A 193 -9.51 1.85 1.22
CA THR A 193 -8.67 2.08 2.41
C THR A 193 -7.29 2.60 2.02
N ALA A 194 -6.61 3.32 2.91
CA ALA A 194 -5.22 3.75 2.77
C ALA A 194 -4.22 2.58 2.70
N ASN A 195 -4.69 1.35 2.82
CA ASN A 195 -3.92 0.13 2.57
C ASN A 195 -3.97 -0.34 1.10
N SER A 196 -4.67 0.38 0.22
CA SER A 196 -4.85 -0.01 -1.18
C SER A 196 -4.15 0.94 -2.12
N GLU A 197 -3.41 0.39 -3.09
CA GLU A 197 -2.85 1.15 -4.22
C GLU A 197 -3.92 1.83 -5.09
N ILE A 198 -5.19 1.41 -4.98
CA ILE A 198 -6.30 1.94 -5.78
C ILE A 198 -6.42 3.45 -5.63
N GLY A 199 -6.17 4.02 -4.44
CA GLY A 199 -6.25 5.47 -4.24
C GLY A 199 -5.23 6.22 -5.10
N MET A 200 -3.99 5.75 -5.13
CA MET A 200 -2.94 6.34 -5.98
C MET A 200 -3.24 6.16 -7.47
N ARG A 201 -3.82 5.01 -7.86
CA ARG A 201 -4.23 4.77 -9.24
C ARG A 201 -5.41 5.68 -9.66
N ALA A 202 -6.38 5.88 -8.78
CA ALA A 202 -7.49 6.80 -8.99
C ALA A 202 -6.98 8.23 -9.18
N ALA A 203 -6.04 8.68 -8.32
CA ALA A 203 -5.40 9.98 -8.43
C ALA A 203 -4.72 10.19 -9.80
N LEU A 204 -3.92 9.22 -10.26
CA LEU A 204 -3.27 9.28 -11.57
C LEU A 204 -4.25 9.33 -12.75
N LEU A 205 -5.43 8.72 -12.61
CA LEU A 205 -6.53 8.76 -13.59
C LEU A 205 -7.40 10.02 -13.48
N GLY A 206 -7.18 10.89 -12.48
CA GLY A 206 -8.03 12.04 -12.22
C GLY A 206 -9.43 11.68 -11.71
N ILE A 207 -9.56 10.50 -11.07
CA ILE A 207 -10.81 10.01 -10.50
C ILE A 207 -10.88 10.45 -9.04
N PRO A 208 -11.97 11.10 -8.61
CA PRO A 208 -12.20 11.40 -7.19
C PRO A 208 -12.14 10.13 -6.34
N TYR A 209 -11.32 10.17 -5.29
CA TYR A 209 -11.10 9.06 -4.36
C TYR A 209 -11.34 9.50 -2.93
N ARG A 210 -12.03 8.67 -2.14
CA ARG A 210 -12.21 8.91 -0.70
C ARG A 210 -11.79 7.72 0.14
N ASP A 211 -11.06 8.02 1.21
CA ASP A 211 -10.66 7.02 2.18
C ASP A 211 -11.85 6.60 3.08
N ILE A 212 -11.96 5.30 3.33
CA ILE A 212 -12.94 4.68 4.24
C ILE A 212 -12.23 3.86 5.32
N THR A 213 -11.00 4.21 5.66
CA THR A 213 -10.26 3.60 6.77
C THR A 213 -10.74 4.22 8.07
N ARG A 214 -10.96 3.40 9.11
CA ARG A 214 -11.22 3.90 10.46
C ARG A 214 -10.03 4.72 10.94
N THR A 215 -10.32 5.88 11.52
CA THR A 215 -9.31 6.85 11.94
C THR A 215 -8.20 6.26 12.81
N GLN A 216 -8.52 5.34 13.74
CA GLN A 216 -7.50 4.74 14.61
C GLN A 216 -6.50 3.82 13.91
N PHE A 217 -6.84 3.30 12.72
CA PHE A 217 -5.96 2.44 11.93
C PHE A 217 -5.23 3.20 10.82
N TYR A 218 -5.76 4.37 10.42
CA TYR A 218 -5.25 5.15 9.29
C TYR A 218 -3.72 5.31 9.28
N PRO A 219 -3.06 5.75 10.37
CA PRO A 219 -1.61 6.01 10.33
C PRO A 219 -0.77 4.76 10.01
N ASN A 220 -1.29 3.57 10.33
CA ASN A 220 -0.56 2.32 10.21
C ASN A 220 -0.71 1.67 8.84
N MET A 221 -1.59 2.19 7.97
CA MET A 221 -1.83 1.58 6.66
C MET A 221 -0.65 1.77 5.72
N THR A 222 -0.39 0.77 4.86
CA THR A 222 0.80 0.74 4.01
C THR A 222 1.00 2.01 3.19
N TYR A 223 -0.06 2.59 2.61
CA TYR A 223 0.05 3.78 1.76
C TYR A 223 -0.48 5.05 2.45
N ALA A 224 -0.63 5.04 3.78
CA ALA A 224 -1.15 6.18 4.55
C ALA A 224 -0.31 7.44 4.40
N SER A 225 1.02 7.29 4.30
CA SER A 225 1.99 8.37 4.10
C SER A 225 1.76 9.16 2.81
N ILE A 226 1.25 8.50 1.76
CA ILE A 226 0.90 9.11 0.48
C ILE A 226 -0.54 9.63 0.53
N HIS A 227 -1.48 8.80 0.98
CA HIS A 227 -2.91 9.13 1.01
C HIS A 227 -3.21 10.35 1.89
N ARG A 228 -2.44 10.59 2.95
CA ARG A 228 -2.64 11.76 3.83
C ARG A 228 -2.43 13.10 3.14
N LEU A 229 -1.70 13.10 2.01
CA LEU A 229 -1.43 14.29 1.22
C LEU A 229 -2.54 14.57 0.19
N PHE A 230 -3.52 13.66 0.06
CA PHE A 230 -4.65 13.85 -0.83
C PHE A 230 -5.66 14.85 -0.28
N THR A 231 -6.31 15.55 -1.19
CA THR A 231 -7.40 16.51 -0.95
C THR A 231 -8.60 16.16 -1.83
N ASP A 232 -9.64 16.99 -1.82
CA ASP A 232 -10.76 16.85 -2.76
C ASP A 232 -10.40 17.24 -4.20
N ASP A 233 -9.24 17.85 -4.44
CA ASP A 233 -8.77 18.19 -5.79
C ASP A 233 -8.00 17.03 -6.45
N THR A 234 -8.58 16.47 -7.51
CA THR A 234 -7.98 15.39 -8.29
C THR A 234 -6.68 15.79 -8.99
N THR A 235 -6.53 17.07 -9.34
CA THR A 235 -5.32 17.58 -9.98
C THR A 235 -4.15 17.58 -8.99
N HIS A 236 -4.40 18.11 -7.79
CA HIS A 236 -3.46 18.04 -6.67
C HIS A 236 -3.08 16.58 -6.35
N ASN A 237 -4.05 15.69 -6.22
CA ASN A 237 -3.78 14.28 -5.89
C ASN A 237 -2.91 13.60 -6.97
N LYS A 238 -3.16 13.90 -8.25
CA LYS A 238 -2.31 13.43 -9.34
C LYS A 238 -0.87 13.94 -9.20
N GLN A 239 -0.69 15.23 -8.88
CA GLN A 239 0.63 15.82 -8.68
C GLN A 239 1.36 15.19 -7.49
N VAL A 240 0.68 14.91 -6.38
CA VAL A 240 1.26 14.20 -5.22
C VAL A 240 1.84 12.86 -5.64
N VAL A 241 1.08 12.05 -6.40
CA VAL A 241 1.56 10.73 -6.83
C VAL A 241 2.70 10.84 -7.84
N LEU A 242 2.63 11.79 -8.78
CA LEU A 242 3.72 12.02 -9.74
C LEU A 242 4.98 12.51 -9.05
N ALA A 243 4.87 13.36 -8.03
CA ALA A 243 5.99 13.82 -7.22
C ALA A 243 6.61 12.68 -6.42
N ALA A 244 5.79 11.84 -5.79
CA ALA A 244 6.28 10.63 -5.12
C ALA A 244 7.05 9.70 -6.08
N LEU A 245 6.59 9.58 -7.33
CA LEU A 245 7.28 8.80 -8.37
C LEU A 245 8.56 9.46 -8.91
N ALA A 246 8.63 10.79 -8.91
CA ALA A 246 9.79 11.55 -9.36
C ALA A 246 10.91 11.60 -8.30
N SER A 247 10.52 11.59 -7.03
CA SER A 247 11.43 11.81 -5.92
C SER A 247 12.35 10.63 -5.67
N LYS A 248 13.66 10.92 -5.56
CA LYS A 248 14.67 9.95 -5.10
C LYS A 248 14.60 9.65 -3.60
N LYS A 249 13.66 10.27 -2.86
CA LYS A 249 13.54 10.14 -1.40
C LYS A 249 12.22 9.52 -0.94
N SER A 250 11.29 9.23 -1.86
CA SER A 250 9.93 8.76 -1.51
C SER A 250 9.88 7.32 -1.01
N GLY A 251 10.93 6.53 -1.29
CA GLY A 251 10.93 5.08 -1.06
C GLY A 251 10.22 4.29 -2.18
N ILE A 252 9.68 4.94 -3.22
CA ILE A 252 9.17 4.23 -4.40
C ILE A 252 10.35 3.91 -5.33
N ILE A 253 10.81 2.67 -5.29
CA ILE A 253 11.97 2.18 -6.05
C ILE A 253 11.50 1.41 -7.27
N ARG A 254 11.84 1.89 -8.46
CA ARG A 254 11.51 1.21 -9.72
C ARG A 254 12.74 0.51 -10.29
N PRO A 255 12.55 -0.62 -11.00
CA PRO A 255 13.64 -1.24 -11.73
C PRO A 255 14.25 -0.28 -12.75
N SER A 256 15.58 -0.26 -12.86
CA SER A 256 16.31 0.45 -13.91
C SER A 256 17.41 -0.45 -14.49
N GLU A 257 17.80 -0.19 -15.73
CA GLU A 257 18.99 -0.81 -16.34
C GLU A 257 20.29 -0.29 -15.72
N LYS A 258 20.25 0.91 -15.11
CA LYS A 258 21.38 1.49 -14.38
C LYS A 258 21.18 1.27 -12.89
N GLU A 259 21.93 0.35 -12.32
CA GLU A 259 21.87 0.04 -10.89
C GLU A 259 22.20 1.26 -10.03
N GLU A 260 23.02 2.19 -10.53
CA GLU A 260 23.36 3.43 -9.83
C GLU A 260 22.14 4.32 -9.59
N GLU A 261 21.20 4.40 -10.55
CA GLU A 261 19.95 5.17 -10.40
C GLU A 261 19.07 4.58 -9.30
N VAL A 262 19.05 3.26 -9.19
CA VAL A 262 18.32 2.54 -8.13
C VAL A 262 18.97 2.79 -6.77
N ALA A 263 20.31 2.68 -6.71
CA ALA A 263 21.08 2.92 -5.50
C ALA A 263 20.89 4.35 -4.98
N GLU A 264 20.95 5.36 -5.85
CA GLU A 264 20.71 6.77 -5.48
C GLU A 264 19.31 6.98 -4.86
N CYS A 265 18.28 6.28 -5.36
CA CYS A 265 16.93 6.37 -4.79
C CYS A 265 16.83 5.69 -3.41
N MET A 266 17.52 4.55 -3.24
CA MET A 266 17.55 3.88 -1.93
C MET A 266 18.34 4.69 -0.90
N GLU A 267 19.50 5.22 -1.28
CA GLU A 267 20.34 6.07 -0.44
C GLU A 267 19.58 7.33 -0.01
N GLY A 268 19.01 8.07 -0.96
CA GLY A 268 18.23 9.27 -0.67
C GLY A 268 17.05 9.02 0.27
N PHE A 269 16.37 7.89 0.12
CA PHE A 269 15.31 7.46 1.04
C PHE A 269 15.86 7.14 2.45
N PHE A 270 16.88 6.30 2.55
CA PHE A 270 17.42 5.86 3.85
C PHE A 270 18.05 7.03 4.62
N GLU A 271 18.82 7.90 3.95
CA GLU A 271 19.41 9.08 4.56
C GLU A 271 18.35 10.02 5.14
N LEU A 272 17.30 10.31 4.36
CA LEU A 272 16.21 11.17 4.80
C LEU A 272 15.47 10.54 5.99
N ALA A 273 15.13 9.25 5.90
CA ALA A 273 14.45 8.53 6.97
C ALA A 273 15.26 8.51 8.26
N MET A 274 16.57 8.25 8.18
CA MET A 274 17.46 8.24 9.35
C MET A 274 17.66 9.64 9.94
N THR A 275 17.72 10.67 9.10
CA THR A 275 17.80 12.08 9.54
C THR A 275 16.57 12.47 10.35
N ILE A 276 15.36 12.16 9.85
CA ILE A 276 14.11 12.44 10.58
C ILE A 276 14.04 11.58 11.84
N ARG A 277 14.38 10.28 11.75
CA ARG A 277 14.39 9.36 12.88
C ARG A 277 15.21 9.89 14.05
N GLU A 278 16.39 10.44 13.81
CA GLU A 278 17.28 10.92 14.87
C GLU A 278 16.67 12.10 15.67
N GLN A 279 15.78 12.88 15.07
CA GLN A 279 15.02 13.93 15.77
C GLN A 279 14.08 13.37 16.85
N TYR A 280 13.70 12.10 16.72
CA TYR A 280 12.84 11.39 17.67
C TYR A 280 13.61 10.49 18.64
N LYS A 281 14.95 10.61 18.69
CA LYS A 281 15.77 9.81 19.60
C LYS A 281 15.35 10.07 21.04
N PRO A 282 15.00 9.02 21.80
CA PRO A 282 14.57 9.21 23.17
C PRO A 282 15.74 9.65 24.05
N MET A 283 15.48 10.56 24.99
CA MET A 283 16.49 11.07 25.93
C MET A 283 17.03 10.00 26.89
N TYR A 284 16.24 8.94 27.13
CA TYR A 284 16.61 7.80 27.94
C TYR A 284 16.32 6.51 27.16
N PRO A 285 17.05 5.41 27.41
CA PRO A 285 16.73 4.13 26.79
C PRO A 285 15.28 3.74 27.12
N VAL A 286 14.40 3.80 26.12
CA VAL A 286 13.02 3.34 26.29
C VAL A 286 13.05 1.83 26.10
N HIS A 287 12.63 1.09 27.11
CA HIS A 287 12.35 -0.32 26.94
C HIS A 287 11.14 -0.43 26.02
N VAL A 288 11.36 -0.66 24.72
CA VAL A 288 10.28 -1.00 23.80
C VAL A 288 9.79 -2.38 24.25
N PRO A 289 8.56 -2.52 24.76
CA PRO A 289 8.04 -3.83 25.08
C PRO A 289 8.03 -4.61 23.75
N MET A 290 8.82 -5.69 23.66
CA MET A 290 8.66 -6.65 22.57
C MET A 290 7.19 -7.07 22.58
N GLN A 291 6.43 -6.64 21.57
CA GLN A 291 5.06 -7.11 21.42
C GLN A 291 5.13 -8.63 21.25
N PHE A 292 4.46 -9.32 22.17
CA PHE A 292 4.49 -10.77 22.31
C PHE A 292 4.29 -11.46 20.96
N SER A 293 5.25 -12.32 20.60
CA SER A 293 5.00 -13.48 19.74
C SER A 293 3.72 -14.19 20.24
N PRO A 294 2.76 -14.52 19.36
CA PRO A 294 1.61 -15.32 19.77
C PRO A 294 2.15 -16.61 20.39
N ARG A 295 1.87 -16.80 21.69
CA ARG A 295 2.14 -18.06 22.38
C ARG A 295 1.60 -19.18 21.49
N GLN A 296 2.49 -20.12 21.14
CA GLN A 296 2.09 -21.45 20.74
C GLN A 296 1.15 -21.99 21.83
N GLN A 297 -0.15 -21.90 21.63
CA GLN A 297 -1.09 -22.75 22.35
C GLN A 297 -1.03 -24.11 21.66
N LYS A 298 -0.07 -24.93 22.12
CA LYS A 298 -0.24 -26.38 22.10
C LYS A 298 -1.26 -26.69 23.20
N GLY A 299 -2.43 -27.15 22.78
CA GLY A 299 -3.51 -27.71 23.58
C GLY A 299 -4.44 -28.43 22.64
#